data_AF-A0A819MV12-F1
#
_entry.id   AF-A0A819MV12-F1
#
_cell.length_a   1.000
_cell.length_b   1.000
_cell.length_c   1.000
_cell.angle_alpha   90.00
_cell.angle_beta   90.00
_cell.angle_gamma   90.00
#
_symmetry.space_group_name_H-M   'P 1'
#
loop_
_entity.id
_entity.type
_entity.pdbx_description
1 polymer ?
#
loop_
_entity_poly.entity_id
_entity_poly.type
_entity_poly.pdbx_seq_one_letter_code
_entity_poly.pdbx_strand_id
1 'polypeptide(L)'
;LSNVLKQVDKHRRLNDLIIHHDQASAHKATQTMEYLEAQRVKLMGHPAHSPGLSPCDFLLFPKIKKLLRGKNFQDINELYAAIQEQMDGLRQEDFC
;
A
#
# COMPACT_ATOMS: atom_id res chain seq x y z
N LEU A 1 -2.43 10.34 -2.93
CA LEU A 1 -1.77 9.55 -4.00
C LEU A 1 -0.50 10.18 -4.54
N SER A 2 -0.50 11.46 -4.91
CA SER A 2 0.65 12.10 -5.59
C SER A 2 1.99 11.96 -4.88
N ASN A 3 2.02 12.10 -3.55
CA ASN A 3 3.26 11.96 -2.77
C ASN A 3 3.73 10.50 -2.63
N VAL A 4 2.80 9.54 -2.61
CA VAL A 4 3.14 8.11 -2.50
C VAL A 4 3.68 7.60 -3.83
N LEU A 5 3.06 7.97 -4.96
CA LEU A 5 3.57 7.57 -6.29
C LEU A 5 4.94 8.16 -6.61
N LYS A 6 5.24 9.37 -6.11
CA LYS A 6 6.58 9.97 -6.21
C LYS A 6 7.65 9.25 -5.37
N GLN A 7 7.25 8.43 -4.40
CA GLN A 7 8.17 7.63 -3.57
C GLN A 7 8.40 6.21 -4.11
N VAL A 8 7.55 5.73 -5.03
CA VAL A 8 7.73 4.45 -5.72
C VAL A 8 8.91 4.59 -6.68
N ASP A 9 10.08 4.11 -6.23
CA ASP A 9 11.37 4.05 -6.94
C ASP A 9 11.66 5.25 -7.85
N LYS A 10 12.57 6.14 -7.43
CA LYS A 10 13.00 7.32 -8.21
C LYS A 10 13.49 6.97 -9.62
N HIS A 11 13.78 5.70 -9.90
CA HIS A 11 14.21 5.20 -11.20
C HIS A 11 13.09 4.65 -12.10
N ARG A 12 11.86 4.48 -11.59
CA ARG A 12 10.72 4.00 -12.39
C ARG A 12 9.84 5.15 -12.87
N ARG A 13 9.48 5.12 -14.15
CA ARG A 13 8.46 6.03 -14.68
C ARG A 13 7.10 5.55 -14.21
N LEU A 14 6.23 6.47 -13.84
CA LEU A 14 4.87 6.15 -13.36
C LEU A 14 4.08 5.33 -14.40
N ASN A 15 4.30 5.56 -15.68
CA ASN A 15 3.64 4.83 -16.77
C ASN A 15 4.01 3.33 -16.85
N ASP A 16 5.12 2.93 -16.20
CA ASP A 16 5.56 1.55 -16.13
C ASP A 16 4.95 0.82 -14.90
N LEU A 17 4.20 1.54 -14.05
CA LEU A 17 3.57 1.00 -12.86
C LEU A 17 2.19 0.40 -13.16
N ILE A 18 1.94 -0.76 -12.56
CA ILE A 18 0.60 -1.34 -12.43
C ILE A 18 0.24 -1.25 -10.94
N ILE A 19 -0.83 -0.53 -10.62
CA ILE A 19 -1.34 -0.44 -9.24
C ILE A 19 -2.49 -1.42 -9.07
N HIS A 20 -2.42 -2.19 -8.00
CA HIS A 20 -3.54 -2.96 -7.47
C HIS A 20 -4.02 -2.29 -6.19
N HIS A 21 -5.28 -1.85 -6.18
CA HIS A 21 -5.93 -1.28 -4.99
C HIS A 21 -7.37 -1.82 -4.87
N ASP A 22 -7.95 -1.71 -3.68
CA ASP A 22 -9.33 -2.14 -3.45
C ASP A 22 -10.35 -1.22 -4.14
N GLN A 23 -11.63 -1.56 -4.03
CA GLN A 23 -12.71 -0.78 -4.63
C GLN A 23 -13.29 0.31 -3.71
N ALA A 24 -12.59 0.73 -2.65
CA ALA A 24 -13.13 1.74 -1.73
C ALA A 24 -13.44 3.06 -2.45
N SER A 25 -14.40 3.81 -1.92
CA SER A 25 -14.92 5.04 -2.55
C SER A 25 -13.83 6.07 -2.86
N ALA A 26 -12.85 6.23 -1.98
CA ALA A 26 -11.72 7.14 -2.17
C ALA A 26 -10.82 6.75 -3.37
N HIS A 27 -10.66 5.45 -3.63
CA HIS A 27 -9.88 4.94 -4.76
C HIS A 27 -10.65 5.03 -6.09
N LYS A 28 -11.98 4.98 -6.03
CA LYS A 28 -12.87 5.17 -7.19
C LYS A 28 -13.27 6.62 -7.44
N ALA A 29 -12.91 7.55 -6.56
CA ALA A 29 -13.26 8.95 -6.70
C ALA A 29 -12.73 9.50 -8.03
N THR A 30 -13.52 10.32 -8.71
CA THR A 30 -13.18 10.89 -10.02
C THR A 30 -11.80 11.53 -10.04
N GLN A 31 -11.50 12.35 -9.02
CA GLN A 31 -10.20 12.99 -8.87
C GLN A 31 -9.03 12.00 -8.80
N THR A 32 -9.22 10.86 -8.12
CA THR A 32 -8.20 9.80 -8.03
C THR A 32 -7.98 9.14 -9.39
N MET A 33 -9.07 8.79 -10.08
CA MET A 33 -9.02 8.12 -11.39
C MET A 33 -8.41 9.02 -12.47
N GLU A 34 -8.82 10.29 -12.52
CA GLU A 34 -8.27 11.30 -13.43
C GLU A 34 -6.77 11.52 -13.20
N TYR A 35 -6.34 11.57 -11.93
CA TYR A 35 -4.92 11.69 -11.62
C TYR A 35 -4.11 10.49 -12.12
N LEU A 36 -4.60 9.26 -11.91
CA LEU A 36 -3.93 8.05 -12.36
C LEU A 36 -3.85 7.96 -13.89
N GLU A 37 -4.93 8.34 -14.58
CA GLU A 37 -4.97 8.42 -16.04
C GLU A 37 -3.99 9.47 -16.59
N ALA A 38 -3.95 10.66 -15.98
CA ALA A 38 -3.01 11.73 -16.36
C ALA A 38 -1.55 11.30 -16.17
N GLN A 39 -1.26 10.48 -15.14
CA GLN A 39 0.05 9.88 -14.92
C GLN A 39 0.27 8.58 -15.72
N ARG A 40 -0.67 8.18 -16.59
CA ARG A 40 -0.67 6.95 -17.40
C ARG A 40 -0.34 5.68 -16.60
N VAL A 41 -0.74 5.66 -15.33
CA VAL A 41 -0.56 4.52 -14.45
C VAL A 41 -1.61 3.46 -14.81
N LYS A 42 -1.20 2.21 -14.97
CA LYS A 42 -2.12 1.12 -15.25
C LYS A 42 -2.77 0.66 -13.95
N LEU A 43 -4.08 0.45 -13.97
CA LEU A 43 -4.80 -0.16 -12.86
C LEU A 43 -5.06 -1.64 -13.14
N MET A 44 -4.73 -2.49 -12.17
CA MET A 44 -5.14 -3.89 -12.17
C MET A 44 -6.58 -3.98 -11.66
N GLY A 45 -7.46 -4.66 -12.40
CA GLY A 45 -8.84 -4.86 -11.98
C GLY A 45 -8.90 -5.65 -10.67
N HIS A 46 -9.67 -5.14 -9.71
CA HIS A 46 -9.95 -5.81 -8.45
C HIS A 46 -11.47 -5.99 -8.31
N PRO A 47 -11.99 -7.20 -8.04
CA PRO A 47 -13.43 -7.39 -7.84
C PRO A 47 -13.92 -6.73 -6.56
N ALA A 48 -15.21 -6.38 -6.51
CA ALA A 48 -15.80 -5.75 -5.33
C ALA A 48 -15.69 -6.66 -4.09
N HIS A 49 -15.49 -6.06 -2.92
CA HIS A 49 -15.52 -6.74 -1.61
C HIS A 49 -14.65 -7.99 -1.50
N SER A 50 -13.46 -7.97 -2.11
CA SER A 50 -12.57 -9.14 -2.19
C SER A 50 -11.26 -8.93 -1.42
N PRO A 51 -11.30 -8.70 -0.09
CA PRO A 51 -10.10 -8.44 0.71
C PRO A 51 -9.08 -9.59 0.64
N GLY A 52 -9.54 -10.83 0.42
CA GLY A 52 -8.65 -11.99 0.21
C GLY A 52 -7.81 -11.94 -1.07
N LEU A 53 -8.04 -10.98 -1.96
CA LEU A 53 -7.28 -10.81 -3.20
C LEU A 53 -6.27 -9.65 -3.14
N SER A 54 -6.25 -8.89 -2.04
CA SER A 54 -5.32 -7.78 -1.85
C SER A 54 -4.10 -8.24 -1.04
N PRO A 55 -2.89 -8.25 -1.64
CA PRO A 55 -1.66 -8.62 -0.93
C PRO A 55 -1.41 -7.82 0.35
N CYS A 56 -1.86 -6.56 0.37
CA CYS A 56 -1.80 -5.73 1.55
C CYS A 56 -2.66 -6.31 2.69
N ASP A 57 -3.89 -6.72 2.38
CA ASP A 57 -4.87 -7.17 3.38
C ASP A 57 -4.64 -8.62 3.83
N PHE A 58 -4.27 -9.52 2.90
CA PHE A 58 -4.09 -10.94 3.24
C PHE A 58 -2.69 -11.28 3.78
N LEU A 59 -1.64 -10.53 3.41
CA LEU A 59 -0.25 -10.87 3.74
C LEU A 59 0.44 -9.80 4.59
N LEU A 60 0.55 -8.58 4.06
CA LEU A 60 1.38 -7.53 4.65
C LEU A 60 0.88 -7.08 6.03
N PHE A 61 -0.38 -6.64 6.11
CA PHE A 61 -0.92 -6.14 7.36
C PHE A 61 -1.00 -7.21 8.46
N PRO A 62 -1.44 -8.46 8.20
CA PRO A 62 -1.38 -9.52 9.19
C PRO A 62 0.04 -9.77 9.72
N LYS A 63 1.06 -9.75 8.85
CA LYS A 63 2.46 -9.95 9.24
C LYS A 63 2.96 -8.84 10.17
N ILE A 64 2.76 -7.58 9.80
CA ILE A 64 3.13 -6.42 10.65
C ILE A 64 2.36 -6.46 11.97
N LYS A 65 1.04 -6.68 11.93
CA LYS A 65 0.21 -6.77 13.14
C LYS A 65 0.67 -7.89 14.08
N LYS A 66 1.12 -9.02 13.55
CA LYS A 66 1.67 -10.13 14.36
C LYS A 66 2.96 -9.70 15.07
N LEU A 67 3.84 -8.97 14.40
CA LEU A 67 5.11 -8.48 14.96
C LEU A 67 4.91 -7.39 16.03
N LEU A 68 3.85 -6.60 15.90
CA LEU A 68 3.49 -5.55 16.86
C LEU A 68 2.56 -6.03 17.97
N ARG A 69 2.11 -7.29 17.92
CA ARG A 69 1.13 -7.83 18.88
C ARG A 69 1.67 -7.77 20.31
N GLY A 70 0.86 -7.22 21.21
CA GLY A 70 1.17 -7.15 22.64
C GLY A 70 2.09 -5.99 23.04
N LYS A 71 2.53 -5.17 22.09
CA LYS A 71 3.23 -3.91 22.37
C LYS A 71 2.21 -2.81 22.68
N ASN A 72 2.49 -2.01 23.71
CA ASN A 72 1.76 -0.78 23.99
C ASN A 72 2.62 0.40 23.55
N PHE A 73 2.00 1.36 22.88
CA PHE A 73 2.65 2.59 22.43
C PHE A 73 2.03 3.76 23.18
N GLN A 74 2.87 4.67 23.68
CA GLN A 74 2.45 5.84 24.44
C GLN A 74 1.77 6.88 23.55
N ASP A 75 2.22 6.99 22.31
CA ASP A 75 1.67 7.92 21.34
C ASP A 75 1.74 7.37 19.90
N ILE A 76 1.18 8.15 18.97
CA ILE A 76 1.11 7.78 17.56
C ILE A 76 2.49 7.78 16.89
N ASN A 77 3.44 8.61 17.34
CA ASN A 77 4.78 8.68 16.76
C ASN A 77 5.57 7.42 17.09
N GLU A 78 5.45 6.91 18.32
CA GLU A 78 6.03 5.64 18.72
C GLU A 78 5.46 4.48 17.90
N LEU A 79 4.14 4.46 17.70
CA LEU A 79 3.50 3.48 16.82
C LEU A 79 4.02 3.59 15.38
N TYR A 80 4.13 4.80 14.82
CA TYR A 80 4.65 5.00 13.46
C TYR A 80 6.10 4.53 13.34
N ALA A 81 6.96 4.86 14.30
CA ALA A 81 8.35 4.41 14.31
C ALA A 81 8.45 2.88 14.35
N ALA A 82 7.63 2.22 15.17
CA ALA A 82 7.59 0.77 15.24
C ALA A 82 7.06 0.14 13.94
N ILE A 83 6.02 0.70 13.32
CA ILE A 83 5.54 0.25 12.01
C ILE A 83 6.63 0.40 10.95
N GLN A 84 7.30 1.56 10.91
CA GLN A 84 8.37 1.85 9.95
C GLN A 84 9.53 0.86 10.11
N GLU A 85 9.97 0.60 11.35
CA GLU A 85 11.00 -0.40 11.64
C GLU A 85 10.61 -1.79 11.10
N GLN A 86 9.35 -2.22 11.30
CA GLN A 86 8.90 -3.50 10.77
C GLN A 86 8.84 -3.51 9.24
N MET A 87 8.46 -2.39 8.62
CA MET A 87 8.43 -2.26 7.16
C MET A 87 9.82 -2.26 6.53
N ASP A 88 10.79 -1.57 7.15
CA ASP A 88 12.18 -1.50 6.70
C ASP A 88 12.88 -2.87 6.79
N GLY A 89 12.42 -3.73 7.70
CA GLY A 89 12.90 -5.11 7.83
C GLY A 89 12.33 -6.11 6.81
N LEU A 90 11.33 -5.73 6.00
CA LEU A 90 10.75 -6.62 5.00
C LEU A 90 11.67 -6.77 3.78
N ARG A 91 11.92 -8.02 3.40
CA ARG A 91 12.70 -8.41 2.23
C ARG A 91 11.78 -8.93 1.13
N GLN A 92 12.27 -9.04 -0.10
CA GLN A 92 11.45 -9.53 -1.21
C GLN A 92 10.90 -10.95 -0.96
N GLU A 93 11.67 -11.81 -0.30
CA GLU A 93 11.26 -13.16 0.12
C GLU A 93 10.07 -13.17 1.09
N ASP A 94 9.82 -12.06 1.80
CA ASP A 94 8.69 -11.93 2.71
C ASP A 94 7.33 -11.82 1.99
N PHE A 95 7.36 -11.65 0.65
CA PHE A 95 6.21 -11.51 -0.23
C PHE A 95 6.01 -12.72 -1.17
N CYS A 96 6.79 -13.80 -0.98
CA CYS A 96 6.75 -15.03 -1.79
C CYS A 96 6.18 -16.22 -1.00
#